data_AF-A0A352RYJ5-F1
#
_entry.id   AF-A0A352RYJ5-F1
#
_cell.length_a   1.000
_cell.length_b   1.000
_cell.length_c   1.000
_cell.angle_alpha   90.00
_cell.angle_beta   90.00
_cell.angle_gamma   90.00
#
_symmetry.space_group_name_H-M   'P 1'
#
loop_
_entity.id
_entity.type
_entity.pdbx_description
1 polymer ?
#
loop_
_entity_poly.entity_id
_entity_poly.type
_entity_poly.pdbx_seq_one_letter_code
_entity_poly.pdbx_strand_id
1 'polypeptide(L)' 'PIVLQAALDVLPGDTPESLADRLLDSEHVIYPRAVRWFVEDRLHVQDGVVQVVQPAEPQWFMAISPQAAGKQP' A
#
# COMPACT_ATOMS: atom_id res chain seq x y z
N PRO A 1 15.52 -0.23 -4.20
CA PRO A 1 14.93 1.03 -3.67
C PRO A 1 13.40 0.86 -3.59
N ILE A 2 12.73 1.54 -2.67
CA ILE A 2 11.28 1.37 -2.44
C ILE A 2 10.48 2.09 -3.53
N VAL A 3 9.46 1.43 -4.11
CA VAL A 3 8.61 1.98 -5.18
C VAL A 3 7.30 2.59 -4.64
N LEU A 4 6.60 1.83 -3.79
CA LEU A 4 5.31 2.17 -3.20
C LEU A 4 5.20 1.49 -1.84
N GLN A 5 4.59 2.15 -0.86
CA GLN A 5 4.31 1.59 0.46
C GLN A 5 2.87 1.86 0.88
N ALA A 6 2.33 0.94 1.65
CA ALA A 6 1.12 1.15 2.45
C ALA A 6 1.50 1.10 3.93
N ALA A 7 0.75 1.82 4.75
CA ALA A 7 0.81 1.75 6.20
C ALA A 7 -0.55 1.30 6.74
N LEU A 8 -0.52 0.49 7.79
CA LEU A 8 -1.69 -0.08 8.44
C LEU A 8 -1.60 0.18 9.94
N ASP A 9 -2.72 0.57 10.53
CA ASP A 9 -2.83 0.69 11.98
C ASP A 9 -2.96 -0.69 12.63
N VAL A 10 -2.11 -0.93 13.62
CA VAL A 10 -2.28 -2.07 14.55
C VAL A 10 -3.21 -1.62 15.67
N LEU A 11 -4.37 -2.27 15.75
CA LEU A 11 -5.44 -1.96 16.67
C LEU A 11 -5.36 -2.87 17.92
N PRO A 12 -5.87 -2.41 19.07
CA PRO A 12 -6.02 -3.28 20.23
C PRO A 12 -6.84 -4.53 19.89
N GLY A 13 -6.31 -5.70 20.21
CA GLY A 13 -6.98 -6.98 19.95
C GLY A 13 -6.67 -7.59 18.57
N ASP A 14 -5.82 -6.96 17.76
CA ASP A 14 -5.31 -7.61 16.56
C ASP A 14 -4.57 -8.92 16.89
N THR A 15 -4.82 -9.92 16.05
CA THR A 15 -4.00 -11.11 15.96
C THR A 15 -3.12 -11.02 14.70
N PRO A 16 -2.06 -11.84 14.57
CA PRO A 16 -1.31 -11.93 13.34
C PRO A 16 -2.20 -12.19 12.10
N GLU A 17 -3.25 -13.00 12.26
CA GLU A 17 -4.21 -13.32 11.20
C GLU A 17 -5.07 -12.11 10.82
N SER A 18 -5.66 -11.40 11.79
CA SER A 18 -6.49 -10.22 11.49
C SER A 18 -5.70 -9.05 10.91
N LEU A 19 -4.41 -8.94 11.28
CA LEU A 19 -3.49 -7.98 10.67
C LEU A 19 -3.09 -8.42 9.26
N ALA A 20 -2.84 -9.71 9.03
CA ALA A 20 -2.50 -10.25 7.72
C ALA A 20 -3.64 -10.09 6.70
N ASP A 21 -4.90 -10.27 7.11
CA ASP A 21 -6.06 -10.05 6.23
C ASP A 21 -6.12 -8.59 5.73
N ARG A 22 -5.89 -7.61 6.61
CA ARG A 22 -5.84 -6.19 6.23
C ARG A 22 -4.59 -5.82 5.44
N LEU A 23 -3.47 -6.50 5.70
CA LEU A 23 -2.26 -6.40 4.90
C LEU A 23 -2.54 -6.86 3.46
N LEU A 24 -3.20 -8.00 3.28
CA LEU A 24 -3.50 -8.56 1.97
C LEU A 24 -4.36 -7.61 1.12
N ASP A 25 -5.36 -6.95 1.72
CA ASP A 25 -6.14 -5.92 1.04
C ASP A 25 -5.26 -4.76 0.54
N SER A 26 -4.29 -4.33 1.34
CA SER A 26 -3.34 -3.28 0.94
C SER A 26 -2.41 -3.74 -0.17
N GLU A 27 -1.92 -4.99 -0.10
CA GLU A 27 -1.08 -5.61 -1.13
C GLU A 27 -1.78 -5.68 -2.48
N HIS A 28 -3.06 -6.06 -2.50
CA HIS A 28 -3.89 -6.08 -3.71
C HIS A 28 -4.05 -4.70 -4.36
N VAL A 29 -3.87 -3.61 -3.62
CA VAL A 29 -3.86 -2.24 -4.18
C VAL A 29 -2.48 -1.83 -4.65
N ILE A 30 -1.47 -1.95 -3.79
CA ILE A 30 -0.16 -1.35 -4.05
C ILE A 30 0.68 -2.18 -5.02
N TYR A 31 0.56 -3.51 -4.99
CA TYR A 31 1.40 -4.38 -5.82
C TYR A 31 1.08 -4.25 -7.31
N PRO A 32 -0.19 -4.34 -7.77
CA PRO A 32 -0.50 -4.15 -9.18
C PRO A 32 -0.19 -2.74 -9.68
N ARG A 33 -0.31 -1.71 -8.82
CA ARG A 33 0.04 -0.33 -9.18
C ARG A 33 1.54 -0.17 -9.42
N ALA A 34 2.38 -0.71 -8.54
CA ALA A 34 3.83 -0.68 -8.72
C ALA A 34 4.25 -1.42 -10.00
N VAL A 35 3.64 -2.59 -10.26
CA VAL A 35 3.86 -3.35 -11.51
C VAL A 35 3.43 -2.53 -12.72
N ARG A 36 2.27 -1.86 -12.67
CA ARG A 36 1.79 -0.99 -13.74
C ARG A 36 2.80 0.12 -14.05
N TRP A 37 3.27 0.84 -13.03
CA TRP A 37 4.28 1.89 -13.24
C TRP A 37 5.56 1.33 -13.85
N PHE A 38 5.97 0.11 -13.47
CA PHE A 38 7.15 -0.53 -14.06
C PHE A 38 6.96 -0.86 -15.54
N VAL A 39 5.83 -1.48 -15.93
CA VAL A 39 5.59 -1.86 -17.34
C VAL A 39 5.27 -0.66 -18.24
N GLU A 40 4.83 0.46 -17.67
CA GLU A 40 4.63 1.74 -18.36
C GLU A 40 5.93 2.56 -18.48
N ASP A 41 7.08 2.02 -18.04
CA ASP A 41 8.39 2.71 -18.00
C ASP A 41 8.35 4.02 -17.20
N ARG A 42 7.56 4.02 -16.12
CA ARG A 42 7.33 5.22 -15.28
C ARG A 42 8.23 5.32 -14.06
N LEU A 43 9.11 4.34 -13.81
CA LEU A 43 9.95 4.29 -12.62
C LEU A 43 11.38 4.68 -12.94
N HIS A 44 11.84 5.80 -12.39
CA HIS A 44 13.23 6.25 -12.52
C HIS A 44 13.95 6.18 -11.18
N VAL A 45 15.17 5.62 -11.16
CA VAL A 45 15.98 5.53 -9.94
C VAL A 45 17.03 6.64 -9.95
N GLN A 46 17.01 7.50 -8.95
CA GLN A 46 17.99 8.56 -8.74
C GLN A 46 18.44 8.56 -7.27
N ASP A 47 19.76 8.51 -7.04
CA ASP A 47 20.36 8.52 -5.70
C ASP A 47 19.79 7.47 -4.74
N GLY A 48 19.43 6.30 -5.27
CA GLY A 48 18.82 5.20 -4.51
C GLY A 48 17.34 5.41 -4.17
N VAL A 49 16.68 6.43 -4.72
CA VAL A 49 15.25 6.74 -4.55
C VAL A 49 14.51 6.50 -5.87
N VAL A 50 13.32 5.91 -5.79
CA VAL A 50 12.44 5.74 -6.97
C VAL A 50 11.55 6.97 -7.12
N GLN A 51 11.56 7.57 -8.31
CA GLN A 51 10.64 8.61 -8.74
C GLN A 51 9.63 8.03 -9.74
N VAL A 52 8.36 8.41 -9.63
CA VAL A 52 7.31 8.05 -10.59
C VAL A 52 7.12 9.22 -11.56
N VAL A 53 7.40 9.01 -12.84
CA VAL A 53 7.22 10.03 -13.88
C VAL A 53 5.74 10.20 -14.28
N GLN A 54 5.44 11.33 -14.90
CA GLN A 54 4.09 11.90 -14.98
C GLN A 54 3.01 10.98 -15.61
N PRO A 55 1.75 11.09 -15.15
CA PRO A 55 1.29 11.98 -14.08
C PRO A 55 1.83 11.53 -12.72
N ALA A 56 2.18 12.50 -11.87
CA ALA A 56 2.67 12.20 -10.53
C ALA A 56 1.52 11.55 -9.73
N GLU A 57 1.74 10.32 -9.28
CA GLU A 57 0.81 9.61 -8.42
C GLU A 57 1.41 9.48 -7.01
N PRO A 58 0.59 9.54 -5.95
CA PRO A 58 1.10 9.40 -4.60
C PRO A 58 1.76 8.03 -4.41
N GLN A 59 3.01 8.03 -3.95
CA GLN A 59 3.80 6.85 -3.60
C GLN A 59 3.49 6.32 -2.18
N TRP A 60 2.36 6.78 -1.61
CA TRP A 60 1.86 6.39 -0.30
C TRP A 60 0.39 6.07 -0.42
N PHE A 61 0.00 4.89 0.04
CA PHE A 61 -1.40 4.52 0.20
C PHE A 61 -1.74 4.48 1.69
N MET A 62 -2.51 5.47 2.15
CA MET A 62 -3.15 5.41 3.46
C MET A 62 -4.42 4.58 3.31
N ALA A 63 -4.34 3.29 3.65
CA ALA A 63 -5.52 2.48 3.90
C ALA A 63 -6.13 2.94 5.23
N ILE A 64 -6.78 4.12 5.25
CA ILE A 64 -7.64 4.47 6.38
C ILE A 64 -8.79 3.48 6.31
N SER A 65 -8.69 2.37 7.03
CA SER A 65 -9.78 1.41 7.10
C SER A 65 -10.98 2.17 7.66
N PRO A 66 -12.12 2.26 6.95
CA PRO A 66 -13.37 2.53 7.64
C PRO A 66 -13.47 1.42 8.68
N GLN A 67 -13.62 1.79 9.95
CA GLN A 67 -13.86 0.84 11.04
C GLN A 67 -14.75 -0.28 10.53
N ALA A 68 -14.28 -1.52 10.66
CA ALA A 68 -15.09 -2.70 10.40
C ALA A 68 -16.43 -2.48 11.10
N ALA A 69 -17.46 -2.21 10.32
CA ALA A 69 -18.80 -2.01 10.81
C ALA A 69 -19.18 -3.29 11.57
N GLY A 70 -19.35 -3.13 12.88
CA GLY A 70 -19.93 -4.07 13.84
C GLY A 70 -19.92 -5.55 13.46
N LYS A 71 -19.00 -6.30 14.07
CA LYS A 71 -19.45 -7.51 14.78
C LYS A 71 -19.47 -7.18 16.26
N GLN A 72 -20.66 -6.81 16.74
CA GLN A 72 -20.97 -6.56 18.14
C GLN A 72 -21.99 -7.62 18.58
N PRO A 73 -21.96 -8.00 19.86
CA PRO A 73 -21.32 -9.20 20.43
C PRO A 73 -21.86 -10.56 19.94
#